data_AF-A0A8T5GN64-F1
#
_entry.id   AF-A0A8T5GN64-F1
#
_cell.length_a   1.000
_cell.length_b   1.000
_cell.length_c   1.000
_cell.angle_alpha   90.00
_cell.angle_beta   90.00
_cell.angle_gamma   90.00
#
_symmetry.space_group_name_H-M   'P 1'
#
loop_
_entity.id
_entity.type
_entity.pdbx_description
1 polymer ?
#
loop_
_entity_poly.entity_id
_entity_poly.type
_entity_poly.pdbx_seq_one_letter_code
_entity_poly.pdbx_strand_id
1 'polypeptide(L)'
;MLFEFVISGITLLVLSIASFTDIKTREVPDWLDYGLIFAALGVRVLFSFSGGWNILLSGILGFIVCFGIAYLLYYTHQWGGGDSKLLMGMGAVIGITYPFDNTSFTLLWFFISLLFVGALYGLVWMCIMALRNWHVFSTKFVDKLKKQKIVHYILLGVTVVLLSLLFILPSLWIIILFPLFIFYIFVFVTVVEENLFVQKISVKEVTEGDWLAKDVIVSGEKVRLRRTLEKKDIITLHELFKKNKLKHIMIKIGIPFVPSFLFAYLTVLFGSGIFVWVSSFIV
;
A
#
# COMPACT_ATOMS: atom_id res chain seq x y z
N MET A 1 22.60 19.64 -9.05
CA MET A 1 22.63 19.83 -7.59
C MET A 1 21.46 20.67 -7.09
N LEU A 2 21.27 21.92 -7.54
CA LEU A 2 20.15 22.75 -7.07
C LEU A 2 18.77 22.12 -7.40
N PHE A 3 18.58 21.64 -8.63
CA PHE A 3 17.35 20.95 -9.05
C PHE A 3 16.99 19.78 -8.13
N GLU A 4 17.92 18.84 -7.93
CA GLU A 4 17.74 17.67 -7.05
C GLU A 4 17.39 18.09 -5.61
N PHE A 5 18.08 19.09 -5.06
CA PHE A 5 17.80 19.56 -3.70
C PHE A 5 16.39 20.15 -3.57
N VAL A 6 15.96 20.95 -4.55
CA VAL A 6 14.62 21.57 -4.58
C VAL A 6 13.54 20.51 -4.70
N ILE A 7 13.68 19.57 -5.65
CA ILE A 7 12.64 18.56 -5.91
C ILE A 7 12.55 17.55 -4.74
N SER A 8 13.68 17.13 -4.18
CA SER A 8 13.70 16.26 -3.00
C SER A 8 13.15 16.95 -1.75
N GLY A 9 13.47 18.23 -1.54
CA GLY A 9 12.94 19.02 -0.44
C GLY A 9 11.42 19.15 -0.47
N ILE A 10 10.85 19.48 -1.64
CA ILE A 10 9.40 19.53 -1.85
C ILE A 10 8.79 18.14 -1.61
N THR A 11 9.39 17.10 -2.17
CA THR A 11 8.86 15.73 -2.07
C THR A 11 8.83 15.24 -0.63
N LEU A 12 9.90 15.45 0.14
CA LEU A 12 9.96 15.08 1.55
C LEU A 12 8.92 15.83 2.38
N LEU A 13 8.72 17.12 2.11
CA LEU A 13 7.70 17.91 2.79
C LEU A 13 6.29 17.38 2.50
N VAL A 14 5.97 17.17 1.21
CA VAL A 14 4.67 16.63 0.79
C VAL A 14 4.44 15.25 1.38
N LEU A 15 5.39 14.31 1.25
CA LEU A 15 5.25 12.95 1.77
C LEU A 15 5.12 12.93 3.29
N SER A 16 5.78 13.84 4.00
CA SER A 16 5.64 13.96 5.46
C SER A 16 4.25 14.44 5.87
N ILE A 17 3.72 15.47 5.19
CA ILE A 17 2.36 15.97 5.43
C ILE A 17 1.33 14.90 5.04
N ALA A 18 1.52 14.23 3.92
CA ALA A 18 0.65 13.17 3.43
C ALA A 18 0.63 11.99 4.41
N SER A 19 1.80 11.57 4.90
CA SER A 19 1.93 10.50 5.91
C SER A 19 1.24 10.87 7.22
N PHE A 20 1.42 12.10 7.70
CA PHE A 20 0.76 12.57 8.92
C PHE A 20 -0.76 12.60 8.78
N THR A 21 -1.24 13.10 7.64
CA THR A 21 -2.67 13.20 7.35
C THR A 21 -3.27 11.80 7.20
N ASP A 22 -2.63 10.91 6.44
CA ASP A 22 -3.06 9.52 6.26
C ASP A 22 -3.13 8.75 7.59
N ILE A 23 -2.14 8.87 8.48
CA ILE A 23 -2.21 8.23 9.81
C ILE A 23 -3.39 8.75 10.64
N LYS A 24 -3.69 10.05 10.53
CA LYS A 24 -4.72 10.73 11.35
C LYS A 24 -6.14 10.56 10.82
N THR A 25 -6.33 10.72 9.51
CA THR A 25 -7.65 10.76 8.85
C THR A 25 -7.91 9.60 7.91
N ARG A 26 -6.91 8.75 7.61
CA ARG A 26 -6.97 7.65 6.62
C ARG A 26 -7.25 8.09 5.19
N GLU A 27 -7.03 9.37 4.93
CA GLU A 27 -7.27 10.00 3.65
C GLU A 27 -6.12 10.95 3.35
N VAL A 28 -5.71 11.01 2.09
CA VAL A 28 -4.75 11.99 1.59
C VAL A 28 -5.52 13.09 0.88
N PRO A 29 -5.32 14.37 1.22
CA PRO A 29 -6.01 15.46 0.56
C PRO A 29 -5.60 15.58 -0.92
N ASP A 30 -6.59 15.65 -1.81
CA ASP A 30 -6.37 15.76 -3.26
C ASP A 30 -5.45 16.92 -3.65
N TRP A 31 -5.53 18.06 -2.95
CA TRP A 31 -4.67 19.21 -3.22
C TRP A 31 -3.18 18.91 -2.98
N LEU A 32 -2.86 17.96 -2.10
CA LEU A 32 -1.51 17.55 -1.80
C LEU A 32 -0.96 16.62 -2.89
N ASP A 33 -1.76 15.63 -3.32
CA ASP A 33 -1.39 14.70 -4.39
C ASP A 33 -1.23 15.41 -5.74
N TYR A 34 -2.26 16.15 -6.16
CA TYR A 34 -2.17 16.95 -7.38
C TYR A 34 -1.13 18.06 -7.25
N GLY A 35 -0.99 18.63 -6.05
CA GLY A 35 0.06 19.60 -5.73
C GLY A 35 1.46 19.05 -6.01
N LEU A 36 1.74 17.80 -5.64
CA LEU A 36 3.02 17.15 -5.93
C LEU A 36 3.28 17.01 -7.43
N ILE A 37 2.28 16.55 -8.18
CA ILE A 37 2.38 16.37 -9.65
C ILE A 37 2.70 17.72 -10.31
N PHE A 38 1.91 18.74 -10.01
CA PHE A 38 2.10 20.07 -10.60
C PHE A 38 3.40 20.73 -10.14
N ALA A 39 3.79 20.58 -8.87
CA ALA A 39 5.07 21.10 -8.37
C ALA A 39 6.26 20.41 -9.04
N ALA A 40 6.26 19.08 -9.15
CA ALA A 40 7.34 18.32 -9.77
C ALA A 40 7.52 18.69 -11.25
N LEU A 41 6.43 18.71 -12.02
CA LEU A 41 6.47 19.11 -13.43
C LEU A 41 6.81 20.59 -13.59
N GLY A 42 6.26 21.47 -12.75
CA GLY A 42 6.54 22.91 -12.77
C GLY A 42 8.01 23.23 -12.49
N VAL A 43 8.61 22.60 -11.46
CA VAL A 43 10.05 22.70 -11.19
C VAL A 43 10.85 22.20 -12.38
N ARG A 44 10.50 21.05 -12.96
CA ARG A 44 11.17 20.53 -14.16
C ARG A 44 11.07 21.48 -15.36
N VAL A 45 9.94 22.14 -15.57
CA VAL A 45 9.79 23.18 -16.61
C VAL A 45 10.76 24.34 -16.35
N LEU A 46 10.80 24.88 -15.13
CA LEU A 46 11.67 26.01 -14.79
C LEU A 46 13.15 25.67 -15.01
N PHE A 47 13.58 24.48 -14.59
CA PHE A 47 14.96 24.05 -14.78
C PHE A 47 15.25 23.61 -16.23
N SER A 48 14.25 23.25 -17.03
CA SER A 48 14.46 22.87 -18.44
C SER A 48 14.96 24.04 -19.30
N PHE A 49 14.65 25.29 -18.94
CA PHE A 49 15.18 26.47 -19.62
C PHE A 49 16.70 26.63 -19.50
N SER A 50 17.30 26.08 -18.43
CA SER A 50 18.75 26.17 -18.18
C SER A 50 19.50 24.86 -18.42
N GLY A 51 18.90 23.73 -18.07
CA GLY A 51 19.50 22.40 -18.18
C GLY A 51 19.01 21.55 -19.35
N GLY A 52 18.17 22.11 -20.22
CA GLY A 52 17.66 21.46 -21.43
C GLY A 52 16.39 20.64 -21.23
N TRP A 53 15.78 20.27 -22.36
CA TRP A 53 14.49 19.59 -22.42
C TRP A 53 14.47 18.19 -21.79
N ASN A 54 15.63 17.55 -21.66
CA ASN A 54 15.76 16.22 -21.06
C ASN A 54 15.24 16.18 -19.61
N ILE A 55 15.37 17.28 -18.86
CA ILE A 55 14.87 17.39 -17.48
C ILE A 55 13.34 17.29 -17.45
N LEU A 56 12.66 17.99 -18.37
CA LEU A 56 11.20 17.96 -18.46
C LEU A 56 10.72 16.61 -19.01
N LEU A 57 11.33 16.15 -20.10
CA LEU A 57 10.99 14.88 -20.73
C LEU A 57 11.11 13.72 -19.73
N SER A 58 12.13 13.75 -18.88
CA SER A 58 12.33 12.73 -17.86
C SER A 58 11.17 12.64 -16.86
N GLY A 59 10.65 13.78 -16.40
CA GLY A 59 9.50 13.80 -15.49
C GLY A 59 8.21 13.35 -16.16
N ILE A 60 8.00 13.75 -17.42
CA ILE A 60 6.83 13.33 -18.20
C ILE A 60 6.84 11.81 -18.42
N LEU A 61 7.98 11.23 -18.80
CA LEU A 61 8.11 9.78 -18.99
C LEU A 61 7.85 9.02 -17.68
N GLY A 62 8.45 9.46 -16.57
CA GLY A 62 8.21 8.83 -15.27
C GLY A 62 6.74 8.94 -14.83
N PHE A 63 6.11 10.10 -15.04
CA PHE A 63 4.69 10.29 -14.80
C PHE A 63 3.82 9.32 -15.63
N ILE A 64 4.07 9.19 -16.93
CA ILE A 64 3.31 8.30 -17.82
C ILE A 64 3.41 6.84 -17.36
N VAL A 65 4.62 6.39 -17.02
CA VAL A 65 4.83 5.01 -16.53
C VAL A 65 4.09 4.77 -15.22
N CYS A 66 4.26 5.65 -14.24
CA CYS A 66 3.56 5.53 -12.95
C CYS A 66 2.05 5.71 -13.08
N PHE A 67 1.57 6.52 -14.02
CA PHE A 67 0.14 6.65 -14.34
C PHE A 67 -0.42 5.32 -14.86
N GLY A 68 0.27 4.65 -15.78
CA GLY A 68 -0.13 3.34 -16.28
C GLY A 68 -0.23 2.30 -15.16
N ILE A 69 0.78 2.26 -14.27
CA ILE A 69 0.80 1.35 -13.11
C ILE A 69 -0.33 1.70 -12.13
N ALA A 70 -0.45 2.97 -11.75
CA ALA A 70 -1.47 3.44 -10.81
C ALA A 70 -2.88 3.18 -11.33
N TYR A 71 -3.13 3.41 -12.63
CA TYR A 71 -4.42 3.13 -13.26
C TYR A 71 -4.78 1.64 -13.20
N LEU A 72 -3.82 0.75 -13.45
CA LEU A 72 -4.02 -0.70 -13.34
C LEU A 72 -4.33 -1.11 -11.89
N LEU A 73 -3.56 -0.61 -10.92
CA LEU A 73 -3.74 -0.93 -9.50
C LEU A 73 -5.08 -0.41 -8.95
N TYR A 74 -5.49 0.78 -9.39
CA TYR A 74 -6.79 1.35 -9.04
C TYR A 74 -7.94 0.54 -9.64
N TYR A 75 -7.88 0.20 -10.93
CA TYR A 75 -8.93 -0.57 -11.61
C TYR A 75 -9.06 -2.00 -11.05
N THR A 76 -7.94 -2.61 -10.65
CA THR A 76 -7.93 -3.92 -9.99
C THR A 76 -8.32 -3.87 -8.50
N HIS A 77 -8.68 -2.67 -7.99
CA HIS A 77 -9.08 -2.44 -6.59
C HIS A 77 -7.98 -2.86 -5.58
N GLN A 78 -6.72 -2.83 -6.00
CA GLN A 78 -5.59 -3.14 -5.12
C GLN A 78 -5.22 -1.92 -4.29
N TRP A 79 -5.21 -0.73 -4.89
CA TRP A 79 -4.77 0.52 -4.26
C TRP A 79 -5.89 1.57 -4.26
N GLY A 80 -5.87 2.44 -3.25
CA GLY A 80 -6.79 3.56 -3.14
C GLY A 80 -6.50 4.68 -4.15
N GLY A 81 -7.45 5.60 -4.29
CA GLY A 81 -7.30 6.77 -5.16
C GLY A 81 -6.15 7.68 -4.75
N GLY A 82 -5.97 7.93 -3.46
CA GLY A 82 -4.85 8.73 -2.92
C GLY A 82 -3.49 8.11 -3.24
N ASP A 83 -3.28 6.85 -2.85
CA ASP A 83 -2.02 6.11 -3.14
C ASP A 83 -1.68 6.11 -4.64
N SER A 84 -2.70 5.98 -5.49
CA SER A 84 -2.54 5.98 -6.95
C SER A 84 -2.10 7.34 -7.48
N LYS A 85 -2.70 8.44 -7.01
CA LYS A 85 -2.31 9.81 -7.41
C LYS A 85 -0.91 10.16 -6.88
N LEU A 86 -0.60 9.75 -5.66
CA LEU A 86 0.74 9.94 -5.08
C LEU A 86 1.81 9.19 -5.90
N LEU A 87 1.53 7.96 -6.33
CA LEU A 87 2.42 7.20 -7.22
C LEU A 87 2.68 7.94 -8.55
N MET A 88 1.65 8.55 -9.14
CA MET A 88 1.81 9.39 -10.34
C MET A 88 2.74 10.58 -10.07
N GLY A 89 2.57 11.26 -8.93
CA GLY A 89 3.44 12.34 -8.48
C GLY A 89 4.88 11.91 -8.29
N MET A 90 5.10 10.76 -7.65
CA MET A 90 6.44 10.19 -7.47
C MET A 90 7.10 9.83 -8.80
N GLY A 91 6.33 9.36 -9.79
CA GLY A 91 6.82 9.17 -11.16
C GLY A 91 7.33 10.47 -11.78
N ALA A 92 6.60 11.59 -11.59
CA ALA A 92 7.03 12.91 -12.07
C ALA A 92 8.27 13.44 -11.31
N VAL A 93 8.37 13.15 -10.01
CA VAL A 93 9.52 13.53 -9.18
C VAL A 93 10.77 12.79 -9.60
N ILE A 94 10.73 11.46 -9.64
CA ILE A 94 11.92 10.62 -9.90
C ILE A 94 12.27 10.67 -11.39
N GLY A 95 11.28 10.51 -12.26
CA GLY A 95 11.46 10.54 -13.71
C GLY A 95 12.18 9.31 -14.28
N ILE A 96 12.29 9.28 -15.60
CA ILE A 96 13.04 8.28 -16.37
C ILE A 96 13.89 9.01 -17.40
N THR A 97 15.19 8.77 -17.43
CA THR A 97 16.11 9.43 -18.37
C THR A 97 16.03 8.81 -19.78
N TYR A 98 16.22 9.63 -20.82
CA TYR A 98 16.34 9.19 -22.20
C TYR A 98 17.55 9.87 -22.86
N PRO A 99 18.48 9.13 -23.50
CA PRO A 99 18.55 7.67 -23.61
C PRO A 99 18.69 6.99 -22.25
N PHE A 100 18.23 5.73 -22.16
CA PHE A 100 18.21 4.98 -20.90
C PHE A 100 19.63 4.82 -20.32
N ASP A 101 19.76 5.10 -19.03
CA ASP A 101 20.99 4.93 -18.26
C ASP A 101 20.70 4.24 -16.92
N ASN A 102 21.74 4.07 -16.10
CA ASN A 102 21.58 3.45 -14.77
C ASN A 102 20.61 4.23 -13.85
N THR A 103 20.46 5.55 -14.05
CA THR A 103 19.55 6.38 -13.26
C THR A 103 18.09 6.16 -13.65
N SER A 104 17.80 5.68 -14.87
CA SER A 104 16.45 5.26 -15.27
C SER A 104 15.87 4.15 -14.39
N PHE A 105 16.72 3.28 -13.82
CA PHE A 105 16.29 2.21 -12.92
C PHE A 105 15.89 2.71 -11.53
N THR A 106 16.16 3.98 -11.19
CA THR A 106 15.79 4.57 -9.89
C THR A 106 14.29 4.48 -9.64
N LEU A 107 13.47 4.67 -10.67
CA LEU A 107 12.02 4.54 -10.53
C LEU A 107 11.59 3.09 -10.25
N LEU A 108 12.24 2.12 -10.89
CA LEU A 108 12.00 0.70 -10.62
C LEU A 108 12.42 0.34 -9.18
N TRP A 109 13.59 0.81 -8.75
CA TRP A 109 14.09 0.60 -7.39
C TRP A 109 13.20 1.24 -6.34
N PHE A 110 12.67 2.44 -6.62
CA PHE A 110 11.64 3.07 -5.79
C PHE A 110 10.41 2.18 -5.66
N PHE A 111 9.88 1.69 -6.78
CA PHE A 111 8.67 0.87 -6.78
C PHE A 111 8.88 -0.46 -6.03
N ILE A 112 10.01 -1.14 -6.24
CA ILE A 112 10.37 -2.36 -5.49
C ILE A 112 10.51 -2.05 -3.99
N SER A 113 11.17 -0.94 -3.65
CA SER A 113 11.33 -0.50 -2.26
C SER A 113 9.97 -0.18 -1.63
N LEU A 114 9.05 0.45 -2.37
CA LEU A 114 7.70 0.76 -1.93
C LEU A 114 6.89 -0.50 -1.63
N LEU A 115 6.95 -1.52 -2.48
CA LEU A 115 6.29 -2.80 -2.24
C LEU A 115 6.87 -3.50 -1.00
N PHE A 116 8.19 -3.54 -0.87
CA PHE A 116 8.86 -4.22 0.23
C PHE A 116 8.63 -3.51 1.57
N VAL A 117 8.91 -2.21 1.63
CA VAL A 117 8.70 -1.38 2.82
C VAL A 117 7.21 -1.30 3.16
N GLY A 118 6.34 -1.23 2.16
CA GLY A 118 4.89 -1.27 2.33
C GLY A 118 4.40 -2.58 2.94
N ALA A 119 4.94 -3.72 2.51
CA ALA A 119 4.63 -5.02 3.12
C ALA A 119 5.08 -5.08 4.59
N LEU A 120 6.30 -4.62 4.89
CA LEU A 120 6.82 -4.56 6.26
C LEU A 120 5.98 -3.63 7.15
N TYR A 121 5.71 -2.41 6.67
CA TYR A 121 4.89 -1.43 7.37
C TYR A 121 3.47 -1.98 7.62
N GLY A 122 2.87 -2.62 6.62
CA GLY A 122 1.55 -3.24 6.75
C GLY A 122 1.53 -4.35 7.80
N LEU A 123 2.56 -5.20 7.85
CA LEU A 123 2.71 -6.21 8.91
C LEU A 123 2.86 -5.58 10.30
N VAL A 124 3.67 -4.54 10.44
CA VAL A 124 3.82 -3.80 11.70
C VAL A 124 2.49 -3.20 12.13
N TRP A 125 1.75 -2.56 11.22
CA TRP A 125 0.43 -1.99 11.50
C TRP A 125 -0.57 -3.06 11.95
N MET A 126 -0.62 -4.20 11.26
CA MET A 126 -1.44 -5.34 11.64
C MET A 126 -1.09 -5.87 13.03
N CYS A 127 0.21 -5.95 13.37
CA CYS A 127 0.67 -6.34 14.70
C CYS A 127 0.19 -5.37 15.78
N ILE A 128 0.30 -4.06 15.55
CA ILE A 128 -0.21 -3.04 16.47
C ILE A 128 -1.72 -3.20 16.68
N MET A 129 -2.49 -3.44 15.62
CA MET A 129 -3.93 -3.65 15.71
C MET A 129 -4.30 -4.94 16.45
N ALA A 130 -3.56 -6.02 16.22
CA ALA A 130 -3.74 -7.29 16.91
C ALA A 130 -3.45 -7.17 18.41
N LEU A 131 -2.38 -6.46 18.78
CA LEU A 131 -2.02 -6.21 20.18
C LEU A 131 -3.06 -5.34 20.89
N ARG A 132 -3.57 -4.28 20.23
CA ARG A 132 -4.61 -3.42 20.79
C ARG A 132 -5.93 -4.15 21.05
N ASN A 133 -6.26 -5.14 20.21
CA ASN A 133 -7.49 -5.94 20.29
C ASN A 133 -7.19 -7.41 20.66
N TRP A 134 -6.19 -7.64 21.52
CA TRP A 134 -5.64 -8.97 21.79
C TRP A 134 -6.68 -10.03 22.17
N HIS A 135 -7.71 -9.65 22.93
CA HIS A 135 -8.77 -10.57 23.34
C HIS A 135 -9.57 -11.12 22.15
N VAL A 136 -9.97 -10.23 21.23
CA VAL A 136 -10.70 -10.62 20.01
C VAL A 136 -9.77 -11.36 19.06
N PHE A 137 -8.52 -10.89 18.91
CA PHE A 137 -7.54 -11.51 18.03
C PHE A 137 -7.21 -12.94 18.46
N SER A 138 -6.83 -13.16 19.72
CA SER A 138 -6.35 -14.47 20.20
C SER A 138 -7.43 -15.55 20.10
N THR A 139 -8.69 -15.22 20.42
CA THR A 139 -9.83 -16.14 20.28
C THR A 139 -10.04 -16.54 18.81
N LYS A 140 -10.10 -15.56 17.89
CA LYS A 140 -10.28 -15.82 16.45
C LYS A 140 -9.10 -16.52 15.80
N PHE A 141 -7.89 -16.25 16.26
CA PHE A 141 -6.67 -16.88 15.77
C PHE A 141 -6.65 -18.38 16.09
N VAL A 142 -6.96 -18.74 17.34
CA VAL A 142 -7.08 -20.15 17.76
C VAL A 142 -8.20 -20.85 16.98
N ASP A 143 -9.34 -20.19 16.80
CA ASP A 143 -10.46 -20.75 16.01
C ASP A 143 -10.06 -21.03 14.56
N LYS A 144 -9.33 -20.11 13.91
CA LYS A 144 -8.85 -20.28 12.53
C LYS A 144 -7.82 -21.40 12.42
N LEU A 145 -6.87 -21.49 13.36
CA LEU A 145 -5.90 -22.58 13.43
C LEU A 145 -6.57 -23.95 13.61
N LYS A 146 -7.56 -24.06 14.49
CA LYS A 146 -8.32 -25.32 14.68
C LYS A 146 -9.04 -25.75 13.40
N LYS A 147 -9.60 -24.81 12.64
CA LYS A 147 -10.24 -25.08 11.34
C LYS A 147 -9.24 -25.56 10.29
N GLN A 148 -8.01 -25.03 10.31
CA GLN A 148 -6.95 -25.36 9.36
C GLN A 148 -5.95 -26.41 9.89
N LYS A 149 -6.34 -27.21 10.89
CA LYS A 149 -5.44 -28.20 11.55
C LYS A 149 -4.76 -29.16 10.58
N ILE A 150 -5.46 -29.59 9.53
CA ILE A 150 -4.92 -30.54 8.54
C ILE A 150 -3.76 -29.91 7.78
N VAL A 151 -3.94 -28.67 7.29
CA VAL A 151 -2.89 -27.91 6.59
C VAL A 151 -1.70 -27.68 7.52
N HIS A 152 -1.95 -27.33 8.78
CA HIS A 152 -0.90 -27.18 9.78
C HIS A 152 -0.07 -28.46 9.96
N TYR A 153 -0.71 -29.63 10.11
CA TYR A 153 0.01 -30.91 10.25
C TYR A 153 0.77 -31.31 8.99
N ILE A 154 0.22 -31.04 7.79
CA ILE A 154 0.93 -31.28 6.53
C ILE A 154 2.21 -30.44 6.48
N LEU A 155 2.11 -29.14 6.76
CA LEU A 155 3.26 -28.23 6.74
C LEU A 155 4.28 -28.54 7.84
N LEU A 156 3.83 -29.02 8.99
CA LEU A 156 4.70 -29.53 10.03
C LEU A 156 5.46 -30.77 9.56
N GLY A 157 4.78 -31.72 8.89
CA GLY A 157 5.43 -32.87 8.25
C GLY A 157 6.46 -32.47 7.20
N VAL A 158 6.12 -31.51 6.31
CA VAL A 158 7.07 -30.95 5.33
C VAL A 158 8.29 -30.34 6.02
N THR A 159 8.08 -29.59 7.10
CA THR A 159 9.19 -28.99 7.86
C THR A 159 10.09 -30.05 8.48
N VAL A 160 9.53 -31.15 8.99
CA VAL A 160 10.30 -32.29 9.52
C VAL A 160 11.11 -32.98 8.41
N VAL A 161 10.54 -33.16 7.22
CA VAL A 161 11.27 -33.71 6.07
C VAL A 161 12.43 -32.80 5.67
N LEU A 162 12.21 -31.47 5.65
CA LEU A 162 13.26 -30.50 5.39
C LEU A 162 14.37 -30.53 6.46
N LEU A 163 14.03 -30.78 7.73
CA LEU A 163 14.99 -30.99 8.83
C LEU A 163 15.87 -32.21 8.59
N SER A 164 15.29 -33.32 8.14
CA SER A 164 16.06 -34.52 7.78
C SER A 164 16.99 -34.26 6.58
N LEU A 165 16.59 -33.43 5.63
CA LEU A 165 17.40 -33.08 4.45
C LEU A 165 18.59 -32.16 4.77
N LEU A 166 18.58 -31.44 5.90
CA LEU A 166 19.72 -30.61 6.31
C LEU A 166 21.00 -31.40 6.54
N PHE A 167 20.90 -32.66 6.97
CA PHE A 167 22.06 -33.52 7.16
C PHE A 167 22.80 -33.79 5.84
N ILE A 168 22.09 -33.70 4.71
CA ILE A 168 22.65 -33.93 3.36
C ILE A 168 23.04 -32.60 2.71
N LEU A 169 22.20 -31.58 2.88
CA LEU A 169 22.36 -30.25 2.25
C LEU A 169 22.28 -29.14 3.31
N PRO A 170 23.40 -28.84 4.00
CA PRO A 170 23.42 -27.83 5.07
C PRO A 170 22.98 -26.44 4.62
N SER A 171 23.11 -26.11 3.33
CA SER A 171 22.72 -24.82 2.75
C SER A 171 21.21 -24.52 2.81
N LEU A 172 20.36 -25.51 3.07
CA LEU A 172 18.90 -25.34 3.13
C LEU A 172 18.38 -24.76 4.46
N TRP A 173 19.25 -24.46 5.42
CA TRP A 173 18.88 -24.00 6.77
C TRP A 173 17.99 -22.74 6.78
N ILE A 174 18.09 -21.88 5.76
CA ILE A 174 17.32 -20.64 5.65
C ILE A 174 15.85 -20.91 5.30
N ILE A 175 15.57 -21.98 4.55
CA ILE A 175 14.23 -22.25 3.99
C ILE A 175 13.40 -23.11 4.96
N ILE A 176 14.02 -23.66 6.00
CA ILE A 176 13.43 -24.75 6.75
C ILE A 176 12.18 -24.36 7.53
N LEU A 177 12.19 -23.20 8.16
CA LEU A 177 11.05 -22.68 8.90
C LEU A 177 10.06 -21.94 7.99
N PHE A 178 10.43 -21.70 6.73
CA PHE A 178 9.66 -20.88 5.80
C PHE A 178 8.23 -21.39 5.58
N PRO A 179 7.96 -22.70 5.40
CA PRO A 179 6.59 -23.20 5.19
C PRO A 179 5.67 -22.93 6.39
N LEU A 180 6.13 -23.23 7.61
CA LEU A 180 5.36 -22.96 8.82
C LEU A 180 5.24 -21.46 9.10
N PHE A 181 6.32 -20.71 8.90
CA PHE A 181 6.35 -19.27 9.11
C PHE A 181 5.35 -18.55 8.19
N ILE A 182 5.35 -18.85 6.89
CA ILE A 182 4.36 -18.30 5.95
C ILE A 182 2.96 -18.68 6.36
N PHE A 183 2.72 -19.92 6.78
CA PHE A 183 1.40 -20.35 7.20
C PHE A 183 0.88 -19.55 8.39
N TYR A 184 1.72 -19.34 9.42
CA TYR A 184 1.32 -18.52 10.57
C TYR A 184 1.13 -17.05 10.20
N ILE A 185 1.97 -16.49 9.34
CA ILE A 185 1.75 -15.14 8.79
C ILE A 185 0.42 -15.07 8.03
N PHE A 186 0.12 -16.05 7.19
CA PHE A 186 -1.10 -16.08 6.40
C PHE A 186 -2.35 -16.15 7.29
N VAL A 187 -2.33 -17.04 8.29
CA VAL A 187 -3.41 -17.12 9.29
C VAL A 187 -3.54 -15.80 10.06
N PHE A 188 -2.42 -15.21 10.48
CA PHE A 188 -2.38 -13.93 11.16
C PHE A 188 -3.03 -12.81 10.33
N VAL A 189 -2.56 -12.60 9.10
CA VAL A 189 -3.07 -11.58 8.17
C VAL A 189 -4.57 -11.78 7.93
N THR A 190 -4.99 -13.02 7.67
CA THR A 190 -6.40 -13.35 7.42
C THR A 190 -7.28 -13.01 8.63
N VAL A 191 -6.83 -13.33 9.84
CA VAL A 191 -7.60 -13.06 11.07
C VAL A 191 -7.73 -11.55 11.32
N VAL A 192 -6.65 -10.79 11.12
CA VAL A 192 -6.66 -9.33 11.26
C VAL A 192 -7.58 -8.70 10.21
N GLU A 193 -7.48 -9.13 8.95
CA GLU A 193 -8.28 -8.60 7.85
C GLU A 193 -9.78 -8.88 8.02
N GLU A 194 -10.16 -10.12 8.36
CA GLU A 194 -11.56 -10.53 8.49
C GLU A 194 -12.26 -9.94 9.72
N ASN A 195 -11.52 -9.67 10.81
CA ASN A 195 -12.11 -9.35 12.12
C ASN A 195 -11.76 -7.97 12.67
N LEU A 196 -10.58 -7.42 12.36
CA LEU A 196 -10.10 -6.15 12.93
C LEU A 196 -10.17 -4.99 11.93
N PHE A 197 -10.07 -5.26 10.63
CA PHE A 197 -10.25 -4.24 9.59
C PHE A 197 -11.71 -4.01 9.24
N VAL A 198 -12.60 -4.94 9.58
CA VAL A 198 -14.03 -4.80 9.35
C VAL A 198 -14.67 -4.06 10.53
N GLN A 199 -15.06 -2.80 10.31
CA GLN A 199 -15.63 -1.95 11.35
C GLN A 199 -17.07 -1.54 11.02
N LYS A 200 -17.86 -1.38 12.07
CA LYS A 200 -19.24 -0.91 11.98
C LYS A 200 -19.26 0.60 12.15
N ILE A 201 -19.56 1.34 11.08
CA ILE A 201 -19.64 2.81 11.12
C ILE A 201 -21.08 3.28 10.94
N SER A 202 -21.35 4.50 11.42
CA SER A 202 -22.63 5.17 11.19
C SER A 202 -22.73 5.61 9.74
N VAL A 203 -23.93 5.52 9.14
CA VAL A 203 -24.15 5.97 7.75
C VAL A 203 -23.82 7.46 7.57
N LYS A 204 -23.89 8.28 8.64
CA LYS A 204 -23.54 9.70 8.60
C LYS A 204 -22.05 9.98 8.42
N GLU A 205 -21.20 9.02 8.77
CA GLU A 205 -19.74 9.16 8.79
C GLU A 205 -19.10 8.57 7.53
N VAL A 206 -19.91 8.04 6.61
CA VAL A 206 -19.45 7.40 5.38
C VAL A 206 -18.91 8.45 4.42
N THR A 207 -17.69 8.22 3.92
CA THR A 207 -17.04 9.10 2.95
C THR A 207 -16.95 8.45 1.57
N GLU A 208 -16.61 9.26 0.56
CA GLU A 208 -16.37 8.76 -0.79
C GLU A 208 -15.08 7.96 -0.85
N GLY A 209 -15.13 6.77 -1.45
CA GLY A 209 -14.00 5.85 -1.47
C GLY A 209 -14.03 4.77 -0.37
N ASP A 210 -14.95 4.86 0.60
CA ASP A 210 -15.12 3.81 1.61
C ASP A 210 -15.43 2.45 0.96
N TRP A 211 -14.80 1.39 1.47
CA TRP A 211 -15.00 0.03 0.96
C TRP A 211 -16.02 -0.74 1.80
N LEU A 212 -17.16 -1.10 1.23
CA LEU A 212 -18.14 -1.99 1.86
C LEU A 212 -17.57 -3.39 2.11
N ALA A 213 -17.53 -3.78 3.38
CA ALA A 213 -17.12 -5.13 3.79
C ALA A 213 -18.24 -6.16 3.60
N LYS A 214 -19.50 -5.73 3.70
CA LYS A 214 -20.69 -6.58 3.52
C LYS A 214 -21.75 -5.85 2.71
N ASP A 215 -22.54 -6.64 1.98
CA ASP A 215 -23.71 -6.13 1.27
C ASP A 215 -24.71 -5.49 2.24
N VAL A 216 -25.26 -4.35 1.85
CA VAL A 216 -26.28 -3.64 2.62
C VAL A 216 -27.65 -4.24 2.28
N ILE A 217 -28.31 -4.80 3.29
CA ILE A 217 -29.66 -5.39 3.16
C ILE A 217 -30.64 -4.53 3.93
N VAL A 218 -31.68 -4.05 3.26
CA VAL A 218 -32.75 -3.26 3.87
C VAL A 218 -34.09 -3.94 3.60
N SER A 219 -34.84 -4.25 4.65
CA SER A 219 -36.16 -4.89 4.55
C SER A 219 -36.16 -6.21 3.76
N GLY A 220 -35.06 -6.97 3.79
CA GLY A 220 -34.91 -8.25 3.08
C GLY A 220 -34.38 -8.13 1.64
N GLU A 221 -34.25 -6.92 1.11
CA GLU A 221 -33.70 -6.69 -0.24
C GLU A 221 -32.27 -6.16 -0.18
N LYS A 222 -31.43 -6.67 -1.09
CA LYS A 222 -30.05 -6.22 -1.26
C LYS A 222 -30.03 -4.89 -2.01
N VAL A 223 -29.51 -3.85 -1.37
CA VAL A 223 -29.28 -2.55 -2.01
C VAL A 223 -28.10 -2.70 -2.99
N ARG A 224 -28.31 -2.33 -4.25
CA ARG A 224 -27.26 -2.38 -5.28
C ARG A 224 -26.30 -1.20 -5.09
N LEU A 225 -25.26 -1.42 -4.30
CA LEU A 225 -24.16 -0.47 -4.10
C LEU A 225 -22.88 -1.03 -4.75
N ARG A 226 -22.01 -0.12 -5.19
CA ARG A 226 -20.64 -0.50 -5.58
C ARG A 226 -19.87 -0.93 -4.34
N ARG A 227 -18.83 -1.76 -4.53
CA ARG A 227 -17.93 -2.15 -3.43
C ARG A 227 -17.20 -0.94 -2.84
N THR A 228 -16.67 -0.09 -3.71
CA THR A 228 -16.12 1.22 -3.37
C THR A 228 -17.21 2.26 -3.54
N LEU A 229 -17.53 2.99 -2.48
CA LEU A 229 -18.67 3.90 -2.46
C LEU A 229 -18.39 5.18 -3.26
N GLU A 230 -19.26 5.48 -4.22
CA GLU A 230 -19.24 6.75 -4.96
C GLU A 230 -20.25 7.74 -4.37
N LYS A 231 -20.18 9.02 -4.78
CA LYS A 231 -21.14 10.06 -4.37
C LYS A 231 -22.60 9.62 -4.50
N LYS A 232 -22.95 8.89 -5.57
CA LYS A 232 -24.31 8.37 -5.82
C LYS A 232 -24.74 7.35 -4.77
N ASP A 233 -23.81 6.48 -4.36
CA ASP A 233 -24.05 5.46 -3.34
C ASP A 233 -24.26 6.11 -1.96
N ILE A 234 -23.46 7.13 -1.63
CA ILE A 234 -23.57 7.88 -0.35
C ILE A 234 -24.94 8.58 -0.24
N ILE A 235 -25.41 9.22 -1.32
CA ILE A 235 -26.74 9.86 -1.35
C ILE A 235 -27.82 8.82 -1.02
N THR A 236 -27.75 7.64 -1.66
CA THR A 236 -28.70 6.54 -1.44
C THR A 236 -28.67 6.05 0.02
N LEU A 237 -27.48 5.88 0.59
CA LEU A 237 -27.30 5.49 1.98
C LEU A 237 -27.87 6.53 2.95
N HIS A 238 -27.63 7.82 2.71
CA HIS A 238 -28.18 8.91 3.52
C HIS A 238 -29.71 9.00 3.43
N GLU A 239 -30.31 8.72 2.29
CA GLU A 239 -31.77 8.63 2.17
C GLU A 239 -32.35 7.48 3.00
N LEU A 240 -31.70 6.31 2.97
CA LEU A 240 -32.09 5.15 3.78
C LEU A 240 -31.92 5.43 5.28
N PHE A 241 -30.89 6.19 5.64
CA PHE A 241 -30.69 6.67 7.00
C PHE A 241 -31.80 7.63 7.45
N LYS A 242 -32.16 8.63 6.62
CA LYS A 242 -33.28 9.56 6.91
C LYS A 242 -34.61 8.84 7.09
N LYS A 243 -34.84 7.75 6.33
CA LYS A 243 -36.03 6.89 6.45
C LYS A 243 -35.98 5.94 7.67
N ASN A 244 -34.98 6.06 8.55
CA ASN A 244 -34.74 5.19 9.71
C ASN A 244 -34.60 3.69 9.37
N LYS A 245 -34.34 3.36 8.11
CA LYS A 245 -34.24 1.97 7.63
C LYS A 245 -32.84 1.38 7.82
N LEU A 246 -31.82 2.22 7.92
CA LEU A 246 -30.43 1.80 8.03
C LEU A 246 -29.67 2.79 8.92
N LYS A 247 -29.05 2.32 9.99
CA LYS A 247 -28.26 3.17 10.91
C LYS A 247 -26.76 3.01 10.76
N HIS A 248 -26.32 1.79 10.45
CA HIS A 248 -24.92 1.43 10.40
C HIS A 248 -24.64 0.52 9.21
N ILE A 249 -23.42 0.60 8.71
CA ILE A 249 -22.88 -0.29 7.68
C ILE A 249 -21.54 -0.85 8.14
N MET A 250 -21.11 -1.95 7.49
CA MET A 250 -19.81 -2.55 7.74
C MET A 250 -18.86 -2.11 6.62
N ILE A 251 -17.82 -1.36 6.96
CA ILE A 251 -16.76 -0.99 6.03
C ILE A 251 -15.47 -1.72 6.37
N LYS A 252 -14.61 -1.87 5.37
CA LYS A 252 -13.25 -2.37 5.53
C LYS A 252 -12.31 -1.18 5.59
N ILE A 253 -11.68 -0.99 6.74
CA ILE A 253 -10.70 0.09 6.95
C ILE A 253 -9.34 -0.37 6.42
N GLY A 254 -8.70 0.50 5.65
CA GLY A 254 -7.36 0.27 5.11
C GLY A 254 -6.25 0.46 6.14
N ILE A 255 -5.02 0.15 5.73
CA ILE A 255 -3.79 0.52 6.44
C ILE A 255 -3.40 1.92 5.95
N PRO A 256 -2.92 2.83 6.82
CA PRO A 256 -2.45 4.14 6.33
C PRO A 256 -1.12 3.89 5.60
N PHE A 257 -1.18 3.77 4.27
CA PHE A 257 -0.10 3.22 3.45
C PHE A 257 0.95 4.27 3.03
N VAL A 258 0.62 5.56 3.07
CA VAL A 258 1.47 6.67 2.61
C VAL A 258 2.82 6.78 3.34
N PRO A 259 2.95 6.47 4.64
CA PRO A 259 4.26 6.38 5.29
C PRO A 259 5.25 5.46 4.55
N SER A 260 4.76 4.43 3.87
CA SER A 260 5.58 3.54 3.04
C SER A 260 6.20 4.27 1.85
N PHE A 261 5.51 5.25 1.25
CA PHE A 261 6.06 6.10 0.20
C PHE A 261 7.20 6.97 0.72
N LEU A 262 7.04 7.56 1.91
CA LEU A 262 8.10 8.35 2.54
C LEU A 262 9.34 7.50 2.79
N PHE A 263 9.18 6.34 3.43
CA PHE A 263 10.31 5.45 3.71
C PHE A 263 10.96 4.89 2.44
N ALA A 264 10.17 4.50 1.43
CA ALA A 264 10.70 4.05 0.15
C ALA A 264 11.49 5.16 -0.57
N TYR A 265 11.01 6.40 -0.52
CA TYR A 265 11.73 7.53 -1.09
C TYR A 265 13.03 7.83 -0.32
N LEU A 266 13.02 7.74 1.01
CA LEU A 266 14.24 7.85 1.82
C LEU A 266 15.26 6.75 1.47
N THR A 267 14.80 5.52 1.25
CA THR A 267 15.67 4.42 0.77
C THR A 267 16.29 4.76 -0.57
N VAL A 268 15.56 5.40 -1.49
CA VAL A 268 16.11 5.84 -2.78
C VAL A 268 17.16 6.95 -2.61
N LEU A 269 16.90 7.93 -1.74
CA LEU A 269 17.81 9.06 -1.52
C LEU A 269 19.13 8.64 -0.85
N PHE A 270 19.06 7.76 0.15
CA PHE A 270 20.21 7.40 0.99
C PHE A 270 20.77 6.00 0.72
N GLY A 271 20.01 5.15 0.02
CA GLY A 271 20.33 3.75 -0.20
C GLY A 271 21.16 3.48 -1.44
N SER A 272 21.77 4.48 -2.08
CA SER A 272 22.65 4.27 -3.25
C SER A 272 23.73 3.21 -2.99
N GLY A 273 24.27 3.13 -1.77
CA GLY A 273 25.18 2.05 -1.36
C GLY A 273 24.53 0.66 -1.26
N ILE A 274 23.27 0.59 -0.82
CA ILE A 274 22.49 -0.65 -0.75
C ILE A 274 22.15 -1.14 -2.16
N PHE A 275 21.77 -0.24 -3.07
CA PHE A 275 21.46 -0.60 -4.46
C PHE A 275 22.68 -1.08 -5.22
N VAL A 276 23.83 -0.41 -5.07
CA VAL A 276 25.10 -0.86 -5.67
C VAL A 276 25.48 -2.24 -5.11
N TRP A 277 25.37 -2.44 -3.80
CA TRP A 277 25.64 -3.73 -3.16
C TRP A 277 24.71 -4.84 -3.66
N VAL A 278 23.39 -4.63 -3.69
CA VAL A 278 22.43 -5.63 -4.20
C VAL A 278 22.65 -5.92 -5.70
N SER A 279 22.91 -4.89 -6.51
CA SER A 279 23.19 -5.07 -7.94
C SER A 279 24.47 -5.88 -8.20
N SER A 280 25.46 -5.82 -7.29
CA SER A 280 26.70 -6.60 -7.39
C SER A 280 26.53 -8.10 -7.14
N PHE A 281 25.38 -8.54 -6.61
CA PHE A 281 25.05 -9.97 -6.49
C PHE A 281 24.26 -10.51 -7.70
N ILE A 282 23.76 -9.62 -8.55
CA ILE A 282 22.90 -9.97 -9.70
C ILE A 282 23.72 -10.01 -11.01
N VAL A 283 24.94 -9.48 -11.00
CA VAL A 283 25.94 -9.52 -12.09
C VAL A 283 27.09 -10.44 -11.67
#